data_AF-A0AAW0B8C1-F1
#
_entry.id   AF-A0AAW0B8C1-F1
#
_cell.length_a   1.000
_cell.length_b   1.000
_cell.length_c   1.000
_cell.angle_alpha   90.00
_cell.angle_beta   90.00
_cell.angle_gamma   90.00
#
_symmetry.space_group_name_H-M   'P 1'
#
loop_
_entity.id
_entity.type
_entity.pdbx_description
1 polymer ?
#
loop_
_entity_poly.entity_id
_entity_poly.type
_entity_poly.pdbx_seq_one_letter_code
_entity_poly.pdbx_strand_id
1 'polypeptide(L)'
;MMLITAVDLDEIKKDLQKLHEEGYRSLAIVLLHSYTYPQHELAIGKVAREVGFSHVSCSSQLLPTIKVVPRGVSSTADAYLTPILYQYLDGFFSGFDSKLRDGKIRSPRVEFMGSDGGLVDADRFSGLKSILSGPAGGVVGYALTSWDEKQRTPVIGLDIGGTSTDVSRFSGRYEVTYETTTAGVTIQSPQLDINTVAAGGGSCLSFRNGLFLAGPESAGADPGPTCYRKKGPLAVTDANLLLGRLLPDYFPKIFGPSEKEPLDIDASRAAFEKVVKEVNDSYGSAEGDANAKKE
;
A
#
# COMPACT_ATOMS: atom_id res chain seq x y z
N MET A 1 38.98 6.95 9.43
CA MET A 1 38.50 5.87 8.54
C MET A 1 39.51 5.72 7.43
N MET A 2 39.97 4.51 7.13
CA MET A 2 40.99 4.26 6.11
C MET A 2 40.33 3.87 4.79
N LEU A 3 40.67 4.58 3.71
CA LEU A 3 40.22 4.24 2.37
C LEU A 3 41.09 3.10 1.83
N ILE A 4 40.48 1.95 1.53
CA ILE A 4 41.20 0.77 1.01
C ILE A 4 41.43 0.93 -0.50
N THR A 5 40.40 1.33 -1.24
CA THR A 5 40.43 1.52 -2.69
C THR A 5 39.63 2.77 -3.03
N ALA A 6 40.22 3.66 -3.83
CA ALA A 6 39.52 4.83 -4.37
C ALA A 6 38.53 4.41 -5.46
N VAL A 7 37.42 5.13 -5.58
CA VAL A 7 36.48 4.93 -6.69
C VAL A 7 37.07 5.51 -7.98
N ASP A 8 37.08 4.73 -9.06
CA ASP A 8 37.39 5.22 -10.40
C ASP A 8 36.12 5.79 -11.04
N LEU A 9 35.98 7.11 -11.04
CA LEU A 9 34.79 7.77 -11.56
C LEU A 9 34.69 7.73 -13.09
N ASP A 10 35.81 7.58 -13.81
CA ASP A 10 35.82 7.52 -15.27
C ASP A 10 35.36 6.15 -15.76
N GLU A 11 35.77 5.08 -15.07
CA GLU A 11 35.24 3.72 -15.29
C GLU A 11 33.76 3.66 -14.96
N ILE A 12 33.37 4.11 -13.76
CA ILE A 12 31.97 4.14 -13.33
C ILE A 12 31.09 4.94 -14.29
N LYS A 13 31.58 6.07 -14.82
CA LYS A 13 30.82 6.86 -15.81
C LYS A 13 30.51 6.05 -17.07
N LYS A 14 31.47 5.26 -17.57
CA LYS A 14 31.25 4.40 -18.75
C LYS A 14 30.22 3.32 -18.47
N ASP A 15 30.29 2.67 -17.31
CA ASP A 15 29.33 1.65 -16.89
C ASP A 15 27.92 2.23 -16.75
N LEU A 16 27.80 3.41 -16.13
CA LEU A 16 26.54 4.12 -16.00
C LEU A 16 25.96 4.54 -17.35
N GLN A 17 26.80 4.99 -18.29
CA GLN A 17 26.36 5.31 -19.65
C GLN A 17 25.79 4.08 -20.35
N LYS A 18 26.46 2.93 -20.25
CA LYS A 18 25.97 1.68 -20.81
C LYS A 18 24.60 1.28 -20.23
N LEU A 19 24.45 1.33 -18.91
CA LEU A 19 23.15 1.04 -18.27
C LEU A 19 22.06 2.03 -18.73
N HIS A 20 22.41 3.30 -18.90
CA HIS A 20 21.46 4.28 -19.40
C HIS A 20 21.07 3.99 -20.87
N GLU A 21 22.01 3.58 -21.72
CA GLU A 21 21.75 3.17 -23.10
C GLU A 21 20.88 1.90 -23.18
N GLU A 22 21.01 0.98 -22.23
CA GLU A 22 20.14 -0.21 -22.08
C GLU A 22 18.70 0.14 -21.66
N GLY A 23 18.43 1.40 -21.29
CA GLY A 23 17.09 1.90 -20.99
C GLY A 23 16.79 2.10 -19.50
N TYR A 24 17.74 1.83 -18.60
CA TYR A 24 17.56 2.11 -17.18
C TYR A 24 17.53 3.62 -16.91
N ARG A 25 16.55 4.07 -16.11
CA ARG A 25 16.34 5.51 -15.79
C ARG A 25 16.33 5.82 -14.30
N SER A 26 16.28 4.79 -13.46
CA SER A 26 16.37 4.89 -12.02
C SER A 26 17.47 3.98 -11.49
N LEU A 27 18.20 4.43 -10.47
CA LEU A 27 19.36 3.70 -9.94
C LEU A 27 19.35 3.72 -8.40
N ALA A 28 19.63 2.57 -7.80
CA ALA A 28 20.02 2.45 -6.40
C ALA A 28 21.52 2.23 -6.29
N ILE A 29 22.21 3.03 -5.48
CA ILE A 29 23.66 2.94 -5.26
C ILE A 29 23.90 2.45 -3.84
N VAL A 30 24.58 1.31 -3.72
CA VAL A 30 24.82 0.63 -2.44
C VAL A 30 26.27 0.17 -2.37
N LEU A 31 27.09 0.83 -1.55
CA LEU A 31 28.48 0.47 -1.30
C LEU A 31 28.67 -0.02 0.15
N LEU A 32 29.60 -0.96 0.37
CA LEU A 32 29.97 -1.37 1.71
C LEU A 32 30.48 -0.16 2.53
N HIS A 33 30.08 -0.10 3.80
CA HIS A 33 30.46 0.95 4.75
C HIS A 33 30.06 2.40 4.37
N SER A 34 29.19 2.59 3.38
CA SER A 34 28.70 3.92 2.99
C SER A 34 27.91 4.64 4.08
N TYR A 35 27.34 3.92 5.04
CA TYR A 35 26.73 4.50 6.25
C TYR A 35 27.72 5.30 7.12
N THR A 36 29.02 4.99 7.04
CA THR A 36 30.08 5.73 7.74
C THR A 36 30.84 6.65 6.78
N TYR A 37 31.05 6.24 5.53
CA TYR A 37 31.76 7.03 4.51
C TYR A 37 30.91 7.16 3.22
N PRO A 38 29.96 8.11 3.20
CA PRO A 38 29.02 8.25 2.09
C PRO A 38 29.64 8.82 0.81
N GLN A 39 30.85 9.39 0.89
CA GLN A 39 31.45 10.23 -0.16
C GLN A 39 31.55 9.52 -1.51
N HIS A 40 31.85 8.22 -1.52
CA HIS A 40 31.88 7.44 -2.77
C HIS A 40 30.49 7.28 -3.39
N GLU A 41 29.47 6.94 -2.61
CA GLU A 41 28.09 6.86 -3.14
C GLU A 41 27.62 8.23 -3.64
N LEU A 42 27.91 9.30 -2.91
CA LEU A 42 27.55 10.66 -3.31
C LEU A 42 28.24 11.07 -4.62
N ALA A 43 29.52 10.73 -4.79
CA ALA A 43 30.27 10.99 -6.01
C ALA A 43 29.69 10.22 -7.20
N ILE A 44 29.44 8.91 -7.04
CA ILE A 44 28.79 8.08 -8.06
C ILE A 44 27.40 8.62 -8.39
N GLY A 45 26.63 9.00 -7.37
CA GLY A 45 25.29 9.55 -7.55
C GLY A 45 25.28 10.88 -8.29
N LYS A 46 26.32 11.70 -8.13
CA LYS A 46 26.51 12.91 -8.95
C LYS A 46 26.75 12.54 -10.42
N VAL A 47 27.68 11.63 -10.68
CA VAL A 47 27.99 11.15 -12.04
C VAL A 47 26.76 10.51 -12.70
N ALA A 48 25.98 9.70 -11.99
CA ALA A 48 24.75 9.11 -12.51
C ALA A 48 23.74 10.16 -12.95
N ARG A 49 23.57 11.24 -12.17
CA ARG A 49 22.70 12.37 -12.57
C ARG A 49 23.25 13.11 -13.80
N GLU A 50 24.56 13.29 -13.90
CA GLU A 50 25.21 13.88 -15.08
C GLU A 50 25.06 13.02 -16.34
N VAL A 51 25.04 11.69 -16.20
CA VAL A 51 24.79 10.75 -17.31
C VAL A 51 23.33 10.83 -17.81
N GLY A 52 22.39 11.20 -16.95
CA GLY A 52 20.99 11.40 -17.33
C GLY A 52 19.97 10.52 -16.61
N PHE A 53 20.37 9.79 -15.57
CA PHE A 53 19.40 9.04 -14.74
C PHE A 53 18.39 10.01 -14.10
N SER A 54 17.10 9.75 -14.34
CA SER A 54 15.99 10.57 -13.83
C SER A 54 15.85 10.54 -12.32
N HIS A 55 16.22 9.43 -11.69
CA HIS A 55 16.19 9.26 -10.24
C HIS A 55 17.38 8.43 -9.77
N VAL A 56 17.99 8.84 -8.66
CA VAL A 56 19.14 8.17 -8.05
C VAL A 56 18.99 8.15 -6.54
N SER A 57 18.86 6.93 -6.00
CA SER A 57 18.78 6.63 -4.57
C SER A 57 20.17 6.22 -4.06
N CYS A 58 20.79 7.05 -3.22
CA CYS A 58 22.04 6.71 -2.54
C CYS A 58 21.71 6.10 -1.17
N SER A 59 22.14 4.86 -0.93
CA SER A 59 21.77 4.12 0.28
C SER A 59 22.18 4.81 1.58
N SER A 60 23.32 5.50 1.56
CA SER A 60 23.85 6.29 2.67
C SER A 60 23.06 7.57 2.97
N GLN A 61 22.33 8.12 1.99
CA GLN A 61 21.45 9.28 2.21
C GLN A 61 20.07 8.86 2.71
N LEU A 62 19.58 7.71 2.24
CA LEU A 62 18.28 7.20 2.62
C LEU A 62 18.31 6.62 4.04
N LEU A 63 19.21 5.65 4.27
CA LEU A 63 19.23 4.81 5.46
C LEU A 63 20.68 4.46 5.82
N PRO A 64 21.41 5.31 6.56
CA PRO A 64 22.81 5.06 6.93
C PRO A 64 22.91 3.98 8.03
N THR A 65 22.57 2.73 7.69
CA THR A 65 22.63 1.57 8.58
C THR A 65 23.75 0.61 8.18
N ILE A 66 24.29 -0.16 9.13
CA ILE A 66 25.44 -1.04 8.88
C ILE A 66 25.15 -2.21 7.94
N LYS A 67 23.93 -2.75 7.96
CA LYS A 67 23.57 -3.99 7.26
C LYS A 67 23.33 -3.73 5.77
N VAL A 68 24.29 -4.09 4.91
CA VAL A 68 24.24 -3.79 3.47
C VAL A 68 23.05 -4.41 2.73
N VAL A 69 22.65 -5.64 3.06
CA VAL A 69 21.56 -6.34 2.38
C VAL A 69 20.22 -5.63 2.58
N PRO A 70 19.70 -5.44 3.81
CA PRO A 70 18.42 -4.76 4.01
C PRO A 70 18.47 -3.27 3.61
N ARG A 71 19.63 -2.61 3.77
CA ARG A 71 19.84 -1.25 3.26
C ARG A 71 19.72 -1.19 1.74
N GLY A 72 20.30 -2.17 1.05
CA GLY A 72 20.22 -2.30 -0.41
C GLY A 72 18.81 -2.57 -0.88
N VAL A 73 18.08 -3.49 -0.23
CA VAL A 73 16.67 -3.76 -0.53
C VAL A 73 15.83 -2.48 -0.40
N SER A 74 16.00 -1.73 0.69
CA SER A 74 15.26 -0.49 0.91
C SER A 74 15.62 0.60 -0.11
N SER A 75 16.91 0.71 -0.48
CA SER A 75 17.36 1.67 -1.50
C SER A 75 16.82 1.33 -2.89
N THR A 76 16.72 0.04 -3.21
CA THR A 76 16.10 -0.44 -4.45
C THR A 76 14.60 -0.17 -4.46
N ALA A 77 13.92 -0.39 -3.33
CA ALA A 77 12.49 -0.07 -3.19
C ALA A 77 12.25 1.44 -3.38
N ASP A 78 13.07 2.32 -2.79
CA ASP A 78 12.96 3.77 -3.03
C ASP A 78 13.19 4.13 -4.49
N ALA A 79 14.27 3.62 -5.11
CA ALA A 79 14.58 3.88 -6.51
C ALA A 79 13.45 3.43 -7.45
N TYR A 80 12.75 2.35 -7.10
CA TYR A 80 11.62 1.85 -7.86
C TYR A 80 10.36 2.70 -7.68
N LEU A 81 10.03 3.08 -6.44
CA LEU A 81 8.76 3.73 -6.08
C LEU A 81 8.79 5.25 -6.26
N THR A 82 9.90 5.93 -5.95
CA THR A 82 9.97 7.40 -5.96
C THR A 82 9.65 8.02 -7.33
N PRO A 83 10.09 7.48 -8.48
CA PRO A 83 9.67 8.01 -9.78
C PRO A 83 8.16 7.92 -10.03
N ILE A 84 7.52 6.83 -9.61
CA ILE A 84 6.07 6.62 -9.73
C ILE A 84 5.34 7.62 -8.83
N LEU A 85 5.85 7.82 -7.61
CA LEU A 85 5.33 8.83 -6.69
C LEU A 85 5.40 10.23 -7.30
N TYR A 86 6.52 10.61 -7.93
CA TYR A 86 6.64 11.92 -8.56
C TYR A 86 5.67 12.11 -9.73
N GLN A 87 5.43 11.07 -10.53
CA GLN A 87 4.39 11.13 -11.57
C GLN A 87 3.00 11.37 -10.99
N TYR A 88 2.68 10.71 -9.87
CA TYR A 88 1.42 10.94 -9.15
C TYR A 88 1.32 12.38 -8.63
N LEU A 89 2.39 12.89 -8.00
CA LEU A 89 2.43 14.27 -7.49
C LEU A 89 2.33 15.28 -8.63
N ASP A 90 3.02 15.06 -9.75
CA ASP A 90 2.92 15.90 -10.95
C ASP A 90 1.49 15.93 -11.50
N GLY A 91 0.84 14.77 -11.55
CA GLY A 91 -0.58 14.65 -11.93
C GLY A 91 -1.49 15.43 -10.98
N PHE A 92 -1.29 15.29 -9.66
CA PHE A 92 -2.03 16.06 -8.65
C PHE A 92 -1.85 17.56 -8.86
N PHE A 93 -0.62 18.05 -8.92
CA PHE A 93 -0.33 19.48 -9.08
C PHE A 93 -0.77 20.05 -10.43
N SER A 94 -0.87 19.23 -11.48
CA SER A 94 -1.35 19.67 -12.80
C SER A 94 -2.80 20.16 -12.79
N GLY A 95 -3.60 19.73 -11.80
CA GLY A 95 -4.98 20.19 -11.60
C GLY A 95 -5.10 21.55 -10.90
N PHE A 96 -4.00 22.16 -10.46
CA PHE A 96 -4.00 23.40 -9.67
C PHE A 96 -3.14 24.50 -10.31
N ASP A 97 -3.28 25.75 -9.83
CA ASP A 97 -2.36 26.84 -10.21
C ASP A 97 -0.93 26.42 -9.82
N SER A 98 0.01 26.59 -10.75
CA SER A 98 1.46 26.41 -10.57
C SER A 98 2.01 26.93 -9.25
N LYS A 99 1.42 28.01 -8.71
CA LYS A 99 1.77 28.58 -7.40
C LYS A 99 1.63 27.60 -6.25
N LEU A 100 0.75 26.61 -6.33
CA LEU A 100 0.53 25.62 -5.27
C LEU A 100 1.75 24.72 -5.06
N ARG A 101 2.50 24.44 -6.13
CA ARG A 101 3.72 23.62 -6.07
C ARG A 101 4.89 24.35 -5.41
N ASP A 102 4.92 25.68 -5.52
CA ASP A 102 6.05 26.50 -5.10
C ASP A 102 6.11 26.77 -3.59
N GLY A 103 5.01 26.57 -2.84
CA GLY A 103 4.98 26.67 -1.36
C GLY A 103 5.42 28.01 -0.75
N LYS A 104 5.67 29.04 -1.57
CA LYS A 104 6.15 30.36 -1.15
C LYS A 104 5.02 31.22 -0.58
N ILE A 105 5.39 32.32 0.09
CA ILE A 105 4.64 33.26 0.97
C ILE A 105 3.21 33.69 0.53
N ARG A 106 2.73 33.30 -0.65
CA ARG A 106 1.35 33.57 -1.14
C ARG A 106 0.59 32.32 -1.62
N SER A 107 1.09 31.12 -1.34
CA SER A 107 0.48 29.86 -1.72
C SER A 107 0.18 29.00 -0.48
N PRO A 108 -0.88 28.19 -0.49
CA PRO A 108 -1.10 27.18 0.54
C PRO A 108 0.08 26.22 0.61
N ARG A 109 0.49 25.84 1.82
CA ARG A 109 1.44 24.73 2.01
C ARG A 109 0.74 23.41 1.72
N VAL A 110 1.40 22.55 0.96
CA VAL A 110 0.93 21.20 0.66
C VAL A 110 1.92 20.23 1.28
N GLU A 111 1.44 19.50 2.28
CA GLU A 111 2.20 18.49 2.99
C GLU A 111 1.54 17.12 2.78
N PHE A 112 2.35 16.08 2.81
CA PHE A 112 1.96 14.70 2.59
C PHE A 112 2.16 13.91 3.89
N MET A 113 1.22 13.02 4.20
CA MET A 113 1.36 12.10 5.32
C MET A 113 2.50 11.12 5.03
N GLY A 114 3.42 10.98 5.98
CA GLY A 114 4.48 9.98 5.96
C GLY A 114 4.07 8.70 6.70
N SER A 115 4.77 7.61 6.42
CA SER A 115 4.61 6.32 7.12
C SER A 115 4.81 6.40 8.64
N ASP A 116 5.54 7.40 9.11
CA ASP A 116 5.84 7.66 10.52
C ASP A 116 4.73 8.48 11.24
N GLY A 117 3.66 8.84 10.53
CA GLY A 117 2.58 9.69 11.04
C GLY A 117 2.90 11.18 11.02
N GLY A 118 4.06 11.58 10.48
CA GLY A 118 4.45 12.96 10.28
C GLY A 118 3.92 13.54 8.96
N LEU A 119 4.03 14.86 8.82
CA LEU A 119 3.79 15.56 7.57
C LEU A 119 5.12 15.96 6.93
N VAL A 120 5.24 15.79 5.61
CA VAL A 120 6.43 16.15 4.84
C VAL A 120 6.07 16.96 3.60
N ASP A 121 6.91 17.92 3.25
CA ASP A 121 6.80 18.66 1.99
C ASP A 121 6.98 17.72 0.78
N ALA A 122 6.41 18.11 -0.37
CA ALA A 122 6.45 17.34 -1.62
C ALA A 122 7.87 16.95 -2.07
N ASP A 123 8.85 17.83 -1.84
CA ASP A 123 10.26 17.65 -2.23
C ASP A 123 11.02 16.64 -1.34
N ARG A 124 10.47 16.36 -0.16
CA ARG A 124 11.03 15.43 0.84
C ARG A 124 10.26 14.12 0.95
N PHE A 125 9.18 14.00 0.19
CA PHE A 125 8.38 12.79 0.10
C PHE A 125 9.02 11.81 -0.88
N SER A 126 9.32 10.61 -0.40
CA SER A 126 9.97 9.56 -1.18
C SER A 126 9.14 8.28 -1.17
N GLY A 127 9.46 7.38 -2.09
CA GLY A 127 8.84 6.07 -2.18
C GLY A 127 8.80 5.36 -0.83
N LEU A 128 9.93 5.29 -0.12
CA LEU A 128 10.02 4.67 1.20
C LEU A 128 9.10 5.30 2.25
N LYS A 129 9.01 6.63 2.29
CA LYS A 129 8.19 7.36 3.26
C LYS A 129 6.69 7.35 2.94
N SER A 130 6.33 6.91 1.74
CA SER A 130 4.94 6.87 1.27
C SER A 130 4.21 5.57 1.63
N ILE A 131 4.96 4.51 1.97
CA ILE A 131 4.44 3.17 2.24
C ILE A 131 3.54 3.20 3.48
N LEU A 132 2.27 2.84 3.36
CA LEU A 132 1.28 2.90 4.46
C LEU A 132 1.05 4.32 5.04
N SER A 133 1.33 5.38 4.28
CA SER A 133 1.04 6.77 4.68
C SER A 133 -0.44 7.04 4.98
N GLY A 134 -1.35 6.46 4.22
CA GLY A 134 -2.80 6.61 4.44
C GLY A 134 -3.24 6.07 5.82
N PRO A 135 -3.01 4.78 6.12
CA PRO A 135 -3.31 4.20 7.42
C PRO A 135 -2.62 4.92 8.58
N ALA A 136 -1.39 5.41 8.40
CA ALA A 136 -0.68 6.22 9.40
C ALA A 136 -1.48 7.48 9.80
N GLY A 137 -2.10 8.16 8.84
CA GLY A 137 -3.01 9.28 9.11
C GLY A 137 -4.23 8.86 9.93
N GLY A 138 -4.78 7.66 9.67
CA GLY A 138 -5.85 7.07 10.48
C GLY A 138 -5.40 6.83 11.94
N VAL A 139 -4.18 6.34 12.15
CA VAL A 139 -3.59 6.16 13.49
C VAL A 139 -3.50 7.47 14.25
N VAL A 140 -2.93 8.50 13.63
CA VAL A 140 -2.86 9.84 14.23
C VAL A 140 -4.25 10.38 14.54
N GLY A 141 -5.21 10.20 13.62
CA GLY A 141 -6.59 10.64 13.77
C GLY A 141 -7.29 10.04 14.99
N TYR A 142 -7.33 8.70 15.12
CA TYR A 142 -8.00 8.08 16.25
C TYR A 142 -7.23 8.27 17.57
N ALA A 143 -5.89 8.33 17.53
CA ALA A 143 -5.09 8.58 18.72
C ALA A 143 -5.42 9.96 19.32
N LEU A 144 -5.51 11.00 18.50
CA LEU A 144 -5.81 12.36 18.96
C LEU A 144 -7.27 12.58 19.38
N THR A 145 -8.20 11.80 18.84
CA THR A 145 -9.64 11.99 19.08
C THR A 145 -10.23 11.06 20.13
N SER A 146 -9.62 9.88 20.34
CA SER A 146 -10.19 8.83 21.20
C SER A 146 -9.39 8.59 22.48
N TRP A 147 -8.14 9.06 22.59
CA TRP A 147 -7.33 8.88 23.78
C TRP A 147 -7.74 9.82 24.91
N ASP A 148 -7.99 9.27 26.09
CA ASP A 148 -8.22 10.02 27.32
C ASP A 148 -7.03 9.84 28.28
N GLU A 149 -6.29 10.92 28.53
CA GLU A 149 -5.15 10.96 29.46
C GLU A 149 -5.50 10.59 30.90
N LYS A 150 -6.76 10.78 31.33
CA LYS A 150 -7.19 10.40 32.68
C LYS A 150 -7.48 8.91 32.77
N GLN A 151 -8.12 8.34 31.75
CA GLN A 151 -8.49 6.92 31.74
C GLN A 151 -7.33 6.00 31.30
N ARG A 152 -6.44 6.49 30.45
CA ARG A 152 -5.28 5.76 29.92
C ARG A 152 -5.61 4.38 29.34
N THR A 153 -6.80 4.25 28.75
CA THR A 153 -7.26 2.98 28.16
C THR A 153 -6.70 2.86 26.74
N PRO A 154 -5.95 1.80 26.41
CA PRO A 154 -5.45 1.58 25.06
C PRO A 154 -6.57 1.55 24.02
N VAL A 155 -6.32 2.15 22.86
CA VAL A 155 -7.25 2.21 21.73
C VAL A 155 -6.72 1.33 20.61
N ILE A 156 -7.61 0.56 19.98
CA ILE A 156 -7.32 -0.23 18.79
C ILE A 156 -8.03 0.41 17.61
N GLY A 157 -7.28 0.77 16.57
CA GLY A 157 -7.82 1.22 15.30
C GLY A 157 -8.08 0.04 14.38
N LEU A 158 -9.27 0.02 13.77
CA LEU A 158 -9.65 -0.92 12.72
C LEU A 158 -10.18 -0.11 11.53
N ASP A 159 -9.35 0.06 10.51
CA ASP A 159 -9.74 0.71 9.25
C ASP A 159 -10.01 -0.37 8.20
N ILE A 160 -11.29 -0.61 7.91
CA ILE A 160 -11.74 -1.66 6.99
C ILE A 160 -12.14 -1.01 5.67
N GLY A 161 -11.29 -1.20 4.65
CA GLY A 161 -11.55 -0.76 3.29
C GLY A 161 -12.24 -1.81 2.42
N GLY A 162 -12.20 -1.56 1.10
CA GLY A 162 -12.66 -2.53 0.10
C GLY A 162 -11.73 -3.74 -0.03
N THR A 163 -10.42 -3.59 0.14
CA THR A 163 -9.47 -4.67 -0.14
C THR A 163 -8.85 -5.26 1.12
N SER A 164 -8.54 -4.41 2.09
CA SER A 164 -7.77 -4.75 3.28
C SER A 164 -8.35 -4.12 4.54
N THR A 165 -7.88 -4.63 5.68
CA THR A 165 -8.14 -4.09 7.00
C THR A 165 -6.80 -3.72 7.61
N ASP A 166 -6.63 -2.46 7.97
CA ASP A 166 -5.46 -1.96 8.68
C ASP A 166 -5.75 -1.90 10.18
N VAL A 167 -4.91 -2.58 10.95
CA VAL A 167 -5.03 -2.71 12.41
C VAL A 167 -3.84 -2.05 13.07
N SER A 168 -4.11 -1.20 14.06
CA SER A 168 -3.05 -0.55 14.84
C SER A 168 -3.49 -0.32 16.28
N ARG A 169 -2.55 0.05 17.15
CA ARG A 169 -2.79 0.30 18.56
C ARG A 169 -2.17 1.62 18.99
N PHE A 170 -2.88 2.36 19.84
CA PHE A 170 -2.35 3.51 20.57
C PHE A 170 -2.52 3.31 22.08
N SER A 171 -1.47 3.55 22.86
CA SER A 171 -1.52 3.43 24.33
C SER A 171 -0.77 4.56 25.05
N GLY A 172 -1.02 5.79 24.61
CA GLY A 172 -0.38 7.01 25.12
C GLY A 172 0.95 7.36 24.44
N ARG A 173 1.40 6.53 23.50
CA ARG A 173 2.51 6.81 22.59
C ARG A 173 2.30 6.05 21.28
N TYR A 174 2.83 6.60 20.21
CA TYR A 174 2.88 5.93 18.91
C TYR A 174 3.87 4.77 18.95
N GLU A 175 3.44 3.60 18.47
CA GLU A 175 4.31 2.45 18.29
C GLU A 175 4.94 2.55 16.89
N VAL A 176 6.27 2.46 16.83
CA VAL A 176 7.06 2.62 15.61
C VAL A 176 7.87 1.36 15.39
N THR A 177 7.77 0.79 14.20
CA THR A 177 8.67 -0.27 13.72
C THR A 177 9.68 0.30 12.73
N TYR A 178 10.85 -0.33 12.67
CA TYR A 178 11.95 0.07 11.80
C TYR A 178 12.20 -0.93 10.67
N GLU A 179 11.54 -2.09 10.73
CA GLU A 179 11.67 -3.16 9.75
C GLU A 179 10.30 -3.81 9.56
N THR A 180 9.79 -3.73 8.33
CA THR A 180 8.50 -4.31 7.97
C THR A 180 8.64 -5.08 6.67
N THR A 181 8.02 -6.26 6.61
CA THR A 181 7.94 -7.05 5.38
C THR A 181 6.59 -6.79 4.75
N THR A 182 6.59 -6.06 3.64
CA THR A 182 5.37 -5.82 2.83
C THR A 182 5.50 -6.60 1.53
N ALA A 183 4.51 -7.44 1.22
CA ALA A 183 4.50 -8.28 0.01
C ALA A 183 5.80 -9.09 -0.21
N GLY A 184 6.43 -9.56 0.86
CA GLY A 184 7.68 -10.33 0.80
C GLY A 184 8.97 -9.50 0.69
N VAL A 185 8.87 -8.16 0.61
CA VAL A 185 10.01 -7.25 0.60
C VAL A 185 10.19 -6.64 1.99
N THR A 186 11.35 -6.90 2.61
CA THR A 186 11.71 -6.31 3.90
C THR A 186 12.31 -4.93 3.72
N ILE A 187 11.59 -3.92 4.18
CA ILE A 187 11.97 -2.50 4.07
C ILE A 187 12.37 -2.00 5.45
N GLN A 188 13.52 -1.34 5.51
CA GLN A 188 13.98 -0.67 6.72
C GLN A 188 13.63 0.80 6.65
N SER A 189 12.53 1.22 7.25
CA SER A 189 12.17 2.62 7.40
C SER A 189 11.34 2.79 8.68
N PRO A 190 11.55 3.86 9.46
CA PRO A 190 10.63 4.20 10.55
C PRO A 190 9.21 4.34 10.01
N GLN A 191 8.28 3.62 10.62
CA GLN A 191 6.85 3.68 10.28
C GLN A 191 6.02 3.33 11.51
N LEU A 192 4.78 3.81 11.56
CA LEU A 192 3.83 3.39 12.58
C LEU A 192 3.56 1.89 12.47
N ASP A 193 3.44 1.22 13.62
CA ASP A 193 3.15 -0.21 13.68
C ASP A 193 1.69 -0.47 13.28
N ILE A 194 1.52 -0.80 12.00
CA ILE A 194 0.24 -1.05 11.35
C ILE A 194 0.31 -2.43 10.70
N ASN A 195 -0.64 -3.28 11.05
CA ASN A 195 -0.77 -4.62 10.52
C ASN A 195 -1.92 -4.66 9.51
N THR A 196 -1.59 -4.90 8.25
CA THR A 196 -2.58 -5.02 7.18
C THR A 196 -2.98 -6.48 6.99
N VAL A 197 -4.26 -6.76 7.13
CA VAL A 197 -4.87 -8.06 6.79
C VAL A 197 -5.57 -7.94 5.45
N ALA A 198 -5.37 -8.92 4.55
CA ALA A 198 -6.04 -8.99 3.24
C ALA A 198 -7.51 -9.43 3.37
N ALA A 199 -8.29 -8.65 4.13
CA ALA A 199 -9.72 -8.84 4.32
C ALA A 199 -10.42 -7.48 4.32
N GLY A 200 -11.48 -7.33 3.53
CA GLY A 200 -12.24 -6.08 3.41
C GLY A 200 -13.62 -6.33 2.79
N GLY A 201 -14.33 -5.26 2.41
CA GLY A 201 -15.67 -5.39 1.78
C GLY A 201 -15.66 -6.15 0.45
N GLY A 202 -14.57 -6.05 -0.30
CA GLY A 202 -14.33 -6.74 -1.56
C GLY A 202 -13.79 -8.15 -1.42
N SER A 203 -13.55 -8.69 -0.21
CA SER A 203 -13.11 -10.08 -0.08
C SER A 203 -14.11 -11.03 -0.72
N CYS A 204 -13.64 -11.81 -1.69
CA CYS A 204 -14.47 -12.69 -2.49
C CYS A 204 -15.04 -13.82 -1.63
N LEU A 205 -16.32 -14.11 -1.83
CA LEU A 205 -17.02 -15.20 -1.16
C LEU A 205 -17.11 -16.40 -2.09
N SER A 206 -16.67 -17.57 -1.62
CA SER A 206 -16.74 -18.80 -2.40
C SER A 206 -16.99 -20.02 -1.52
N PHE A 207 -17.57 -21.06 -2.09
CA PHE A 207 -17.73 -22.36 -1.43
C PHE A 207 -16.86 -23.40 -2.12
N ARG A 208 -15.96 -24.05 -1.36
CA ARG A 208 -15.06 -25.09 -1.88
C ARG A 208 -14.79 -26.12 -0.79
N ASN A 209 -14.77 -27.41 -1.15
CA ASN A 209 -14.42 -28.52 -0.26
C ASN A 209 -15.23 -28.54 1.07
N GLY A 210 -16.52 -28.23 1.02
CA GLY A 210 -17.38 -28.22 2.21
C GLY A 210 -17.18 -27.02 3.14
N LEU A 211 -16.44 -25.99 2.71
CA LEU A 211 -16.17 -24.78 3.47
C LEU A 211 -16.61 -23.53 2.71
N PHE A 212 -17.22 -22.61 3.43
CA PHE A 212 -17.51 -21.27 2.92
C PHE A 212 -16.37 -20.32 3.30
N LEU A 213 -15.75 -19.72 2.29
CA LEU A 213 -14.52 -18.94 2.40
C LEU A 213 -14.78 -17.47 2.08
N ALA A 214 -14.07 -16.59 2.77
CA ALA A 214 -14.03 -15.16 2.50
C ALA A 214 -12.57 -14.72 2.30
N GLY A 215 -12.22 -14.36 1.05
CA GLY A 215 -10.83 -14.12 0.64
C GLY A 215 -10.02 -15.41 0.47
N PRO A 216 -8.70 -15.30 0.19
CA PRO A 216 -7.91 -14.05 0.17
C PRO A 216 -8.10 -13.21 -1.10
N GLU A 217 -8.77 -13.72 -2.14
CA GLU A 217 -9.01 -12.94 -3.34
C GLU A 217 -9.92 -11.74 -3.04
N SER A 218 -9.68 -10.63 -3.73
CA SER A 218 -10.48 -9.41 -3.61
C SER A 218 -11.10 -9.05 -4.96
N ALA A 219 -12.35 -8.62 -4.92
CA ALA A 219 -13.07 -8.04 -6.04
C ALA A 219 -12.54 -6.64 -6.41
N GLY A 220 -11.78 -6.00 -5.52
CA GLY A 220 -11.25 -4.65 -5.70
C GLY A 220 -12.37 -3.60 -5.82
N ALA A 221 -12.06 -2.49 -6.48
CA ALA A 221 -13.06 -1.46 -6.84
C ALA A 221 -13.59 -1.64 -8.29
N ASP A 222 -12.80 -2.27 -9.16
CA ASP A 222 -13.15 -2.58 -10.55
C ASP A 222 -12.64 -3.99 -10.89
N PRO A 223 -13.51 -4.96 -11.26
CA PRO A 223 -14.96 -4.81 -11.41
C PRO A 223 -15.73 -4.62 -10.09
N GLY A 224 -15.09 -4.86 -8.93
CA GLY A 224 -15.73 -4.72 -7.62
C GLY A 224 -16.74 -5.82 -7.30
N PRO A 225 -17.42 -5.76 -6.14
CA PRO A 225 -18.46 -6.70 -5.75
C PRO A 225 -19.59 -6.85 -6.79
N THR A 226 -20.37 -7.93 -6.70
CA THR A 226 -21.46 -8.21 -7.66
C THR A 226 -22.47 -7.06 -7.71
N CYS A 227 -22.80 -6.48 -6.56
CA CYS A 227 -23.69 -5.32 -6.43
C CYS A 227 -23.21 -4.05 -7.14
N TYR A 228 -21.95 -3.99 -7.60
CA TYR A 228 -21.42 -2.83 -8.33
C TYR A 228 -21.81 -2.82 -9.81
N ARG A 229 -22.54 -3.84 -10.30
CA ARG A 229 -23.08 -3.92 -11.68
C ARG A 229 -21.99 -3.93 -12.77
N LYS A 230 -20.74 -4.25 -12.43
CA LYS A 230 -19.59 -4.34 -13.35
C LYS A 230 -19.12 -5.78 -13.58
N LYS A 231 -20.00 -6.77 -13.33
CA LYS A 231 -19.76 -8.22 -13.51
C LYS A 231 -18.63 -8.78 -12.64
N GLY A 232 -18.40 -8.20 -11.47
CA GLY A 232 -17.41 -8.74 -10.53
C GLY A 232 -17.96 -9.88 -9.67
N PRO A 233 -17.10 -10.52 -8.87
CA PRO A 233 -17.45 -11.71 -8.09
C PRO A 233 -18.33 -11.38 -6.89
N LEU A 234 -18.88 -12.42 -6.25
CA LEU A 234 -19.59 -12.28 -4.99
C LEU A 234 -18.59 -11.90 -3.88
N ALA A 235 -18.89 -10.89 -3.06
CA ALA A 235 -17.99 -10.40 -2.02
C ALA A 235 -18.70 -10.04 -0.70
N VAL A 236 -17.93 -9.72 0.35
CA VAL A 236 -18.46 -9.33 1.68
C VAL A 236 -19.45 -8.15 1.61
N THR A 237 -19.24 -7.19 0.70
CA THR A 237 -20.16 -6.07 0.46
C THR A 237 -21.53 -6.56 0.01
N ASP A 238 -21.61 -7.61 -0.83
CA ASP A 238 -22.88 -8.21 -1.25
C ASP A 238 -23.64 -8.80 -0.05
N ALA A 239 -22.93 -9.45 0.89
CA ALA A 239 -23.53 -9.95 2.12
C ALA A 239 -24.08 -8.82 2.98
N ASN A 240 -23.30 -7.76 3.19
CA ASN A 240 -23.72 -6.59 3.97
C ASN A 240 -24.93 -5.88 3.32
N LEU A 241 -24.99 -5.85 1.99
CA LEU A 241 -26.13 -5.33 1.25
C LEU A 241 -27.40 -6.17 1.49
N LEU A 242 -27.34 -7.49 1.32
CA LEU A 242 -28.51 -8.36 1.54
C LEU A 242 -28.99 -8.38 2.99
N LEU A 243 -28.06 -8.23 3.95
CA LEU A 243 -28.37 -8.16 5.38
C LEU A 243 -28.93 -6.78 5.80
N GLY A 244 -29.05 -5.82 4.89
CA GLY A 244 -29.55 -4.47 5.18
C GLY A 244 -28.59 -3.61 6.02
N ARG A 245 -27.31 -3.98 6.10
CA ARG A 245 -26.26 -3.16 6.75
C ARG A 245 -25.84 -2.00 5.85
N LEU A 246 -25.97 -2.17 4.54
CA LEU A 246 -25.84 -1.10 3.55
C LEU A 246 -27.23 -0.72 3.06
N LEU A 247 -27.53 0.58 3.10
CA LEU A 247 -28.80 1.15 2.63
C LEU A 247 -28.55 1.81 1.26
N PRO A 248 -29.00 1.22 0.13
CA PRO A 248 -28.72 1.75 -1.20
C PRO A 248 -29.18 3.19 -1.43
N ASP A 249 -30.27 3.59 -0.79
CA ASP A 249 -30.83 4.94 -0.92
C ASP A 249 -29.90 6.04 -0.38
N TYR A 250 -29.02 5.68 0.57
CA TYR A 250 -28.02 6.58 1.16
C TYR A 250 -26.61 6.35 0.61
N PHE A 251 -26.44 5.39 -0.31
CA PHE A 251 -25.15 5.11 -0.93
C PHE A 251 -25.00 5.91 -2.24
N PRO A 252 -23.80 6.46 -2.54
CA PRO A 252 -23.58 7.16 -3.80
C PRO A 252 -23.92 6.30 -5.03
N LYS A 253 -24.62 6.90 -6.00
CA LYS A 253 -24.96 6.27 -7.27
C LYS A 253 -23.78 6.38 -8.25
N ILE A 254 -22.76 5.55 -8.04
CA ILE A 254 -21.51 5.54 -8.82
C ILE A 254 -21.22 4.18 -9.45
N PHE A 255 -22.22 3.30 -9.51
CA PHE A 255 -22.05 1.91 -9.97
C PHE A 255 -22.59 1.71 -11.37
N GLY A 256 -22.34 0.53 -11.94
CA GLY A 256 -22.77 0.16 -13.28
C GLY A 256 -21.94 0.73 -14.41
N PRO A 257 -22.24 0.36 -15.66
CA PRO A 257 -21.49 0.81 -16.82
C PRO A 257 -21.56 2.31 -17.05
N SER A 258 -22.62 2.99 -16.55
CA SER A 258 -22.78 4.44 -16.69
C SER A 258 -22.32 5.25 -15.47
N GLU A 259 -21.88 4.56 -14.41
CA GLU A 259 -21.43 5.13 -13.13
C GLU A 259 -22.46 6.07 -12.49
N LYS A 260 -23.75 5.74 -12.66
CA LYS A 260 -24.90 6.53 -12.17
C LYS A 260 -25.97 5.66 -11.52
N GLU A 261 -25.69 4.38 -11.35
CA GLU A 261 -26.64 3.40 -10.83
C GLU A 261 -26.41 3.17 -9.32
N PRO A 262 -27.47 2.84 -8.56
CA PRO A 262 -27.34 2.40 -7.18
C PRO A 262 -26.80 0.96 -7.10
N LEU A 263 -26.46 0.51 -5.89
CA LEU A 263 -26.14 -0.89 -5.62
C LEU A 263 -27.25 -1.84 -6.11
N ASP A 264 -26.87 -2.99 -6.64
CA ASP A 264 -27.79 -4.00 -7.15
C ASP A 264 -28.06 -5.12 -6.14
N ILE A 265 -29.14 -4.97 -5.36
CA ILE A 265 -29.59 -6.00 -4.41
C ILE A 265 -29.95 -7.30 -5.13
N ASP A 266 -30.61 -7.21 -6.29
CA ASP A 266 -31.12 -8.38 -7.01
C ASP A 266 -29.97 -9.19 -7.61
N ALA A 267 -28.93 -8.51 -8.12
CA ALA A 267 -27.72 -9.19 -8.56
C ALA A 267 -27.02 -9.93 -7.42
N SER A 268 -26.87 -9.32 -6.23
CA SER A 268 -26.32 -10.00 -5.06
C SER A 268 -27.17 -11.20 -4.66
N ARG A 269 -28.50 -11.06 -4.65
CA ARG A 269 -29.42 -12.15 -4.32
C ARG A 269 -29.26 -13.32 -5.28
N ALA A 270 -29.30 -13.07 -6.58
CA ALA A 270 -29.13 -14.10 -7.60
C ALA A 270 -27.76 -14.78 -7.53
N ALA A 271 -26.70 -14.07 -7.14
CA ALA A 271 -25.38 -14.65 -6.93
C ALA A 271 -25.32 -15.54 -5.68
N PHE A 272 -25.93 -15.11 -4.56
CA PHE A 272 -26.03 -15.97 -3.37
C PHE A 272 -26.91 -17.19 -3.59
N GLU A 273 -27.98 -17.12 -4.37
CA GLU A 273 -28.83 -18.28 -4.70
C GLU A 273 -28.03 -19.40 -5.40
N LYS A 274 -27.06 -19.04 -6.26
CA LYS A 274 -26.15 -20.00 -6.89
C LYS A 274 -25.27 -20.70 -5.84
N VAL A 275 -24.69 -19.93 -4.92
CA VAL A 275 -23.89 -20.46 -3.82
C VAL A 275 -24.71 -21.36 -2.91
N VAL A 276 -25.94 -20.97 -2.57
CA VAL A 276 -26.86 -21.79 -1.75
C VAL A 276 -27.09 -23.15 -2.42
N LYS A 277 -27.28 -23.16 -3.75
CA LYS A 277 -27.41 -24.41 -4.49
C LYS A 277 -26.15 -25.27 -4.39
N GLU A 278 -24.98 -24.70 -4.61
CA GLU A 278 -23.70 -25.42 -4.49
C GLU A 278 -23.48 -26.01 -3.09
N VAL A 279 -23.80 -25.24 -2.05
CA VAL A 279 -23.71 -25.67 -0.65
C VAL A 279 -24.67 -26.83 -0.38
N ASN A 280 -25.93 -26.70 -0.77
CA ASN A 280 -26.94 -27.73 -0.55
C ASN A 280 -26.64 -29.01 -1.34
N ASP A 281 -26.16 -28.89 -2.58
CA ASP A 281 -25.77 -30.03 -3.41
C ASP A 281 -24.59 -30.79 -2.76
N SER A 282 -23.63 -30.07 -2.16
CA SER A 282 -22.48 -30.68 -1.48
C SER A 282 -22.83 -31.38 -0.17
N TYR A 283 -23.78 -30.86 0.61
CA TYR A 283 -24.19 -31.50 1.87
C TYR A 283 -25.28 -32.58 1.65
N GLY A 284 -26.16 -32.38 0.67
CA GLY A 284 -27.20 -33.35 0.31
C GLY A 284 -26.64 -34.64 -0.31
N SER A 285 -25.50 -34.57 -0.98
CA SER A 285 -24.79 -35.76 -1.47
C SER A 285 -24.04 -36.53 -0.37
N ALA A 286 -23.71 -35.88 0.76
CA ALA A 286 -23.09 -36.55 1.92
C ALA A 286 -24.09 -37.39 2.74
N GLU A 287 -25.38 -37.02 2.77
CA GLU A 287 -26.43 -37.82 3.42
C GLU A 287 -26.83 -39.06 2.59
N GLY A 288 -26.70 -39.01 1.26
CA GLY A 288 -26.96 -40.15 0.36
C GLY A 288 -25.97 -41.31 0.53
N ASP A 289 -24.68 -41.02 0.73
CA ASP A 289 -23.63 -42.04 0.91
C ASP A 289 -23.62 -42.68 2.30
N ALA A 290 -24.16 -42.01 3.33
CA ALA A 290 -24.29 -42.58 4.67
C ALA A 290 -25.40 -43.65 4.74
N ASN A 291 -26.43 -43.54 3.90
CA ASN A 291 -27.49 -44.55 3.81
C ASN A 291 -27.16 -45.70 2.85
N ALA A 292 -26.27 -45.50 1.86
CA ALA A 292 -25.85 -46.56 0.94
C ALA A 292 -24.87 -47.59 1.55
N LYS A 293 -24.30 -47.32 2.74
CA LYS A 293 -23.41 -48.26 3.48
C LYS A 293 -24.13 -49.05 4.58
N LYS A 294 -25.46 -48.97 4.66
CA LYS A 294 -26.28 -49.69 5.66
C LYS A 294 -27.15 -50.81 5.07
N GLU A 295 -26.99 -51.15 3.79
CA GLU A 295 -27.56 -52.36 3.19
C GLU A 295 -26.49 -53.44 2.99
#